data_AF-A0A134CFP0-F1
#
_entry.id   AF-A0A134CFP0-F1
#
_cell.length_a   1.000
_cell.length_b   1.000
_cell.length_c   1.000
_cell.angle_alpha   90.00
_cell.angle_beta   90.00
_cell.angle_gamma   90.00
#
_symmetry.space_group_name_H-M   'P 1'
#
loop_
_entity.id
_entity.type
_entity.pdbx_description
1 polymer ?
#
loop_
_entity_poly.entity_id
_entity_poly.type
_entity_poly.pdbx_seq_one_letter_code
_entity_poly.pdbx_strand_id
1 'polypeptide(L)'
;MTESRFDFLKEDYAKAVEWYQKAAEAAAQGDAKAQTFLGKCYQYGQGVAQDDKKAIEWYQKAAAQGDADAQTHLGLCYQVGKGVAQDDKKAVEWYQKAAAQGDASAQTLLGVCYQVGGTCLSIRRYHRSKSYGGAIRCGKWESRKSRYR
;
A
#
# COMPACT_ATOMS: atom_id res chain seq x y z
N MET A 1 32.09 -6.51 -7.27
CA MET A 1 31.79 -5.36 -8.14
C MET A 1 30.27 -5.22 -8.37
N THR A 2 29.46 -5.12 -7.31
CA THR A 2 28.00 -4.90 -7.42
C THR A 2 27.49 -3.78 -6.51
N GLU A 3 28.31 -3.26 -5.61
CA GLU A 3 27.92 -2.21 -4.67
C GLU A 3 27.76 -0.84 -5.37
N SER A 4 28.59 -0.54 -6.38
CA SER A 4 28.59 0.76 -7.07
C SER A 4 27.30 1.12 -7.81
N ARG A 5 26.51 0.13 -8.26
CA ARG A 5 25.23 0.37 -8.96
C ARG A 5 24.08 0.60 -7.99
N PHE A 6 24.18 0.06 -6.77
CA PHE A 6 23.14 0.21 -5.74
C PHE A 6 23.27 1.55 -5.01
N ASP A 7 24.51 2.06 -4.85
CA ASP A 7 24.76 3.37 -4.24
C ASP A 7 24.35 4.53 -5.15
N PHE A 8 24.58 4.42 -6.47
CA PHE A 8 24.12 5.42 -7.45
C PHE A 8 22.59 5.58 -7.46
N LEU A 9 21.85 4.47 -7.35
CA LEU A 9 20.39 4.51 -7.28
C LEU A 9 19.89 5.19 -5.99
N LYS A 10 20.57 5.00 -4.86
CA LYS A 10 20.21 5.66 -3.60
C LYS A 10 20.33 7.18 -3.68
N GLU A 11 21.37 7.70 -4.34
CA GLU A 11 21.54 9.14 -4.53
C GLU A 11 20.43 9.74 -5.41
N ASP A 12 20.00 9.04 -6.45
CA ASP A 12 18.91 9.49 -7.31
C ASP A 12 17.55 9.45 -6.60
N TYR A 13 17.30 8.45 -5.74
CA TYR A 13 16.09 8.41 -4.93
C TYR A 13 16.05 9.51 -3.86
N ALA A 14 17.19 9.87 -3.26
CA ALA A 14 17.27 10.97 -2.30
C ALA A 14 16.90 12.31 -2.96
N LYS A 15 17.43 12.58 -4.16
CA LYS A 15 17.05 13.76 -4.95
C LYS A 15 15.57 13.73 -5.33
N ALA A 16 15.02 12.57 -5.70
CA ALA A 16 13.60 12.44 -6.02
C ALA A 16 12.71 12.80 -4.81
N VAL A 17 13.07 12.36 -3.61
CA VAL A 17 12.35 12.72 -2.37
C VAL A 17 12.36 14.23 -2.15
N GLU A 18 13.49 14.92 -2.33
CA GLU A 18 13.56 16.37 -2.17
C GLU A 18 12.60 17.10 -3.14
N TRP A 19 12.51 16.64 -4.39
CA TRP A 19 11.55 17.17 -5.36
C TRP A 19 10.11 16.87 -4.96
N TYR A 20 9.82 15.66 -4.47
CA TYR A 20 8.49 15.31 -3.96
C TYR A 20 8.10 16.13 -2.73
N GLN A 21 9.03 16.43 -1.81
CA GLN A 21 8.77 17.31 -0.67
C GLN A 21 8.44 18.73 -1.13
N LYS A 22 9.25 19.29 -2.03
CA LYS A 22 8.96 20.60 -2.62
C LYS A 22 7.59 20.63 -3.28
N ALA A 23 7.23 19.61 -4.07
CA ALA A 23 5.91 19.55 -4.73
C ALA A 23 4.75 19.32 -3.73
N ALA A 24 4.98 18.53 -2.68
CA ALA A 24 4.01 18.27 -1.63
C ALA A 24 3.73 19.51 -0.76
N GLU A 25 4.68 20.45 -0.67
CA GLU A 25 4.60 21.67 0.15
C GLU A 25 4.37 22.95 -0.66
N ALA A 26 4.63 22.95 -1.98
CA ALA A 26 4.57 24.14 -2.83
C ALA A 26 3.14 24.68 -3.06
N ALA A 27 2.11 23.85 -2.91
CA ALA A 27 0.72 24.30 -3.01
C ALA A 27 0.09 24.43 -1.60
N ALA A 28 -0.86 25.33 -1.42
CA ALA A 28 -1.57 25.51 -0.15
C ALA A 28 -2.26 24.23 0.37
N GLN A 29 -2.56 23.29 -0.54
CA GLN A 29 -3.00 21.93 -0.22
C GLN A 29 -1.94 20.86 -0.57
N GLY A 30 -0.87 21.22 -1.29
CA GLY A 30 0.15 20.31 -1.85
C GLY A 30 -0.35 19.53 -3.06
N ASP A 31 0.55 19.00 -3.90
CA ASP A 31 0.15 18.03 -4.93
C ASP A 31 -0.14 16.67 -4.27
N ALA A 32 -1.39 16.21 -4.35
CA ALA A 32 -1.81 14.94 -3.77
C ALA A 32 -1.00 13.75 -4.31
N LYS A 33 -0.60 13.75 -5.59
CA LYS A 33 0.25 12.69 -6.16
C LYS A 33 1.65 12.71 -5.58
N ALA A 34 2.23 13.91 -5.43
CA ALA A 34 3.54 14.06 -4.81
C ALA A 34 3.54 13.59 -3.35
N GLN A 35 2.46 13.90 -2.62
CA GLN A 35 2.25 13.40 -1.26
C GLN A 35 2.13 11.86 -1.22
N THR A 36 1.42 11.25 -2.18
CA THR A 36 1.35 9.78 -2.30
C THR A 36 2.72 9.17 -2.58
N PHE A 37 3.51 9.75 -3.48
CA PHE A 37 4.87 9.26 -3.76
C PHE A 37 5.79 9.43 -2.55
N LEU A 38 5.70 10.54 -1.84
CA LEU A 38 6.46 10.77 -0.61
C LEU A 38 6.08 9.74 0.46
N GLY A 39 4.80 9.42 0.60
CA GLY A 39 4.32 8.34 1.45
C GLY A 39 4.93 6.99 1.09
N LYS A 40 5.02 6.66 -0.21
CA LYS A 40 5.68 5.44 -0.70
C LYS A 40 7.16 5.41 -0.38
N CYS A 41 7.87 6.53 -0.55
CA CYS A 41 9.29 6.64 -0.19
C CYS A 41 9.53 6.33 1.28
N TYR A 42 8.71 6.87 2.19
CA TYR A 42 8.78 6.56 3.62
C TYR A 42 8.37 5.12 3.94
N GLN A 43 7.39 4.55 3.24
CA GLN A 43 6.95 3.16 3.46
C GLN A 43 8.01 2.13 3.05
N TYR A 44 8.75 2.39 1.96
CA TYR A 44 9.74 1.46 1.42
C TYR A 44 11.19 1.82 1.76
N GLY A 45 11.42 2.96 2.42
CA GLY A 45 12.77 3.46 2.71
C GLY A 45 13.57 3.83 1.45
N GLN A 46 12.89 4.34 0.42
CA GLN A 46 13.52 4.73 -0.85
C GLN A 46 13.96 6.19 -0.78
N GLY A 47 15.26 6.43 -0.70
CA GLY A 47 15.84 7.78 -0.59
C GLY A 47 15.70 8.42 0.80
N VAL A 48 14.92 7.81 1.71
CA VAL A 48 14.74 8.21 3.11
C VAL A 48 14.76 7.00 4.03
N ALA A 49 14.97 7.22 5.33
CA ALA A 49 14.76 6.19 6.33
C ALA A 49 13.30 5.72 6.30
N GLN A 50 13.10 4.40 6.36
CA GLN A 50 11.77 3.82 6.40
C GLN A 50 11.03 4.29 7.66
N ASP A 51 9.85 4.88 7.49
CA ASP A 51 9.00 5.37 8.56
C ASP A 51 7.52 5.21 8.17
N ASP A 52 6.93 4.11 8.63
CA ASP A 52 5.53 3.79 8.33
C ASP A 52 4.55 4.82 8.93
N LYS A 53 4.91 5.52 10.01
CA LYS A 53 4.04 6.56 10.60
C LYS A 53 4.00 7.80 9.72
N LYS A 54 5.18 8.28 9.28
CA LYS A 54 5.25 9.40 8.33
C LYS A 54 4.59 9.06 7.01
N ALA A 55 4.75 7.82 6.52
CA ALA A 55 4.08 7.38 5.31
C ALA A 55 2.55 7.56 5.40
N ILE A 56 1.97 7.18 6.55
CA ILE A 56 0.53 7.31 6.81
C ILE A 56 0.09 8.77 6.89
N GLU A 57 0.88 9.64 7.53
CA GLU A 57 0.56 11.07 7.58
C GLU A 57 0.48 11.68 6.17
N TRP A 58 1.42 11.33 5.29
CA TRP A 58 1.38 11.78 3.89
C TRP A 58 0.22 11.17 3.10
N TYR A 59 -0.07 9.87 3.27
CA TYR A 59 -1.23 9.25 2.66
C TYR A 59 -2.54 9.86 3.16
N GLN A 60 -2.65 10.26 4.43
CA GLN A 60 -3.85 10.93 4.95
C GLN A 60 -4.05 12.30 4.30
N LYS A 61 -2.99 13.09 4.11
CA LYS A 61 -3.06 14.38 3.41
C LYS A 61 -3.52 14.20 1.95
N ALA A 62 -2.93 13.25 1.23
CA ALA A 62 -3.30 12.97 -0.15
C ALA A 62 -4.74 12.39 -0.26
N ALA A 63 -5.11 11.50 0.65
CA ALA A 63 -6.44 10.92 0.71
C ALA A 63 -7.52 11.95 1.03
N ALA A 64 -7.21 12.96 1.86
CA ALA A 64 -8.09 14.09 2.16
C ALA A 64 -8.33 14.99 0.95
N GLN A 65 -7.38 15.04 0.02
CA GLN A 65 -7.53 15.71 -1.28
C GLN A 65 -8.28 14.86 -2.32
N GLY A 66 -8.66 13.63 -1.98
CA GLY A 66 -9.33 12.72 -2.89
C GLY A 66 -8.39 11.92 -3.79
N ASP A 67 -7.10 11.79 -3.46
CA ASP A 67 -6.24 10.87 -4.21
C ASP A 67 -6.63 9.41 -3.93
N ALA A 68 -7.16 8.73 -4.95
CA ALA A 68 -7.65 7.36 -4.81
C ALA A 68 -6.52 6.37 -4.50
N ASP A 69 -5.31 6.60 -5.04
CA ASP A 69 -4.15 5.75 -4.78
C ASP A 69 -3.69 5.87 -3.30
N ALA A 70 -3.66 7.08 -2.76
CA ALA A 70 -3.41 7.32 -1.33
C ALA A 70 -4.46 6.64 -0.44
N GLN A 71 -5.74 6.73 -0.79
CA GLN A 71 -6.81 6.07 -0.05
C GLN A 71 -6.64 4.55 -0.03
N THR A 72 -6.25 3.94 -1.16
CA THR A 72 -5.92 2.51 -1.24
C THR A 72 -4.71 2.16 -0.37
N HIS A 73 -3.64 2.95 -0.40
CA HIS A 73 -2.46 2.72 0.44
C HIS A 73 -2.75 2.88 1.93
N LEU A 74 -3.58 3.86 2.29
CA LEU A 74 -4.03 4.07 3.66
C LEU A 74 -4.87 2.90 4.16
N GLY A 75 -5.77 2.38 3.32
CA GLY A 75 -6.52 1.15 3.60
C GLY A 75 -5.60 -0.04 3.85
N LEU A 76 -4.54 -0.21 3.05
CA LEU A 76 -3.54 -1.26 3.24
C LEU A 76 -2.76 -1.10 4.55
N CYS A 77 -2.40 0.13 4.94
CA CYS A 77 -1.74 0.39 6.22
C CYS A 77 -2.61 -0.06 7.41
N TYR A 78 -3.90 0.29 7.40
CA TYR A 78 -4.87 -0.15 8.43
C TYR A 78 -5.11 -1.66 8.40
N GLN A 79 -5.12 -2.28 7.23
CA GLN A 79 -5.29 -3.73 7.10
C GLN A 79 -4.09 -4.52 7.65
N VAL A 80 -2.86 -4.07 7.35
CA VAL A 80 -1.65 -4.79 7.78
C VAL A 80 -1.28 -4.46 9.23
N GLY A 81 -1.66 -3.27 9.71
CA GLY A 81 -1.22 -2.72 10.99
C GLY A 81 0.22 -2.22 10.96
N LYS A 82 0.68 -1.73 9.80
CA LYS A 82 2.01 -1.11 9.67
C LYS A 82 1.88 0.37 10.00
N GLY A 83 2.65 0.87 10.96
CA GLY A 83 2.61 2.28 11.40
C GLY A 83 1.37 2.71 12.21
N VAL A 84 0.25 1.99 12.08
CA VAL A 84 -1.00 2.21 12.83
C VAL A 84 -1.54 0.91 13.41
N ALA A 85 -2.41 1.02 14.41
CA ALA A 85 -3.17 -0.11 14.91
C ALA A 85 -4.00 -0.72 13.76
N GLN A 86 -4.00 -2.05 13.68
CA GLN A 86 -4.76 -2.76 12.67
C GLN A 86 -6.26 -2.49 12.85
N ASP A 87 -6.92 -2.07 11.78
CA ASP A 87 -8.35 -1.77 11.76
C ASP A 87 -8.93 -2.14 10.39
N ASP A 88 -9.44 -3.37 10.30
CA ASP A 88 -10.03 -3.90 9.07
C ASP A 88 -11.28 -3.12 8.64
N LYS A 89 -12.02 -2.51 9.59
CA LYS A 89 -13.21 -1.72 9.26
C LYS A 89 -12.81 -0.42 8.57
N LYS A 90 -11.84 0.30 9.14
CA LYS A 90 -11.28 1.50 8.49
C LYS A 90 -10.63 1.18 7.16
N ALA A 91 -9.96 0.03 7.03
CA ALA A 91 -9.40 -0.41 5.75
C ALA A 91 -10.48 -0.52 4.67
N VAL A 92 -11.61 -1.17 4.98
CA VAL A 92 -12.75 -1.30 4.06
C VAL A 92 -13.36 0.05 3.72
N GLU A 93 -13.52 0.96 4.70
CA GLU A 93 -14.04 2.31 4.45
C GLU A 93 -13.17 3.08 3.45
N TRP A 94 -11.84 3.01 3.61
CA TRP A 94 -10.91 3.65 2.67
C TRP A 94 -10.94 3.01 1.29
N TYR A 95 -11.02 1.67 1.20
CA TYR A 95 -11.18 1.01 -0.09
C TYR A 95 -12.51 1.35 -0.77
N GLN A 96 -13.61 1.50 -0.03
CA GLN A 96 -14.89 1.93 -0.60
C GLN A 96 -14.78 3.33 -1.23
N LYS A 97 -14.11 4.26 -0.55
CA LYS A 97 -13.88 5.62 -1.10
C LYS A 97 -13.03 5.61 -2.37
N ALA A 98 -11.97 4.81 -2.41
CA ALA A 98 -11.12 4.68 -3.59
C ALA A 98 -11.83 3.96 -4.74
N ALA A 99 -12.57 2.89 -4.43
CA ALA A 99 -13.33 2.12 -5.42
C ALA A 99 -14.49 2.92 -6.04
N ALA A 100 -15.13 3.79 -5.26
CA ALA A 100 -16.15 4.72 -5.75
C ALA A 100 -15.59 5.73 -6.76
N GLN A 101 -14.29 6.02 -6.68
CA GLN A 101 -13.57 6.86 -7.64
C GLN A 101 -13.02 6.07 -8.84
N GLY A 102 -13.31 4.76 -8.92
CA GLY A 102 -12.88 3.90 -10.02
C GLY A 102 -11.49 3.28 -9.85
N ASP A 103 -10.90 3.32 -8.66
CA ASP A 103 -9.61 2.66 -8.43
C ASP A 103 -9.75 1.13 -8.49
N ALA A 104 -9.17 0.53 -9.54
CA ALA A 104 -9.26 -0.91 -9.79
C ALA A 104 -8.60 -1.75 -8.68
N SER A 105 -7.55 -1.20 -8.04
CA SER A 105 -6.87 -1.86 -6.93
C SER A 105 -7.78 -1.94 -5.71
N ALA A 106 -8.43 -0.83 -5.35
CA ALA A 106 -9.42 -0.78 -4.28
C ALA A 106 -10.62 -1.69 -4.54
N GLN A 107 -11.16 -1.69 -5.77
CA GLN A 107 -12.26 -2.58 -6.15
C GLN A 107 -11.88 -4.05 -5.98
N THR A 108 -10.65 -4.41 -6.38
CA THR A 108 -10.12 -5.76 -6.19
C THR A 108 -9.99 -6.09 -4.71
N LEU A 109 -9.41 -5.19 -3.91
CA LEU A 109 -9.22 -5.39 -2.46
C LEU A 109 -10.56 -5.51 -1.72
N LEU A 110 -11.57 -4.73 -2.09
CA LEU A 110 -12.94 -4.87 -1.59
C LEU A 110 -13.51 -6.23 -1.95
N GLY A 111 -13.41 -6.63 -3.23
CA GLY A 111 -13.87 -7.94 -3.69
C GLY A 111 -13.25 -9.07 -2.87
N VAL A 112 -11.96 -8.98 -2.55
CA VAL A 112 -11.28 -9.95 -1.69
C VAL A 112 -11.78 -9.87 -0.24
N CYS A 113 -11.95 -8.69 0.36
CA CYS A 113 -12.51 -8.61 1.73
C CYS A 113 -13.94 -9.19 1.80
N TYR A 114 -14.77 -9.04 0.76
CA TYR A 114 -16.12 -9.63 0.68
C TYR A 114 -16.09 -11.15 0.46
N GLN A 115 -15.22 -11.65 -0.41
CA GLN A 115 -15.09 -13.09 -0.68
C GLN A 115 -14.65 -13.90 0.55
N VAL A 116 -13.90 -13.27 1.45
CA VAL A 116 -13.27 -13.91 2.62
C VAL A 116 -14.19 -13.91 3.86
N GLY A 117 -15.42 -13.40 3.75
CA GLY A 117 -16.40 -13.42 4.85
C GLY A 117 -16.28 -12.23 5.81
N GLY A 118 -16.02 -11.04 5.28
CA GLY A 118 -16.10 -9.77 6.02
C GLY A 118 -14.96 -9.49 7.00
N THR A 119 -13.98 -10.40 7.11
CA THR A 119 -12.75 -10.16 7.87
C THR A 119 -11.56 -10.14 6.92
N CYS A 120 -10.90 -8.99 6.84
CA CYS A 120 -9.75 -8.82 5.95
C CYS A 120 -8.48 -9.51 6.51
N LEU A 121 -8.62 -10.15 7.68
CA LEU A 121 -7.69 -11.06 8.38
C LEU A 121 -7.04 -12.16 7.52
N SER A 122 -7.69 -12.66 6.46
CA SER A 122 -7.14 -13.77 5.67
C SER A 122 -6.27 -13.36 4.48
N ILE A 123 -6.29 -12.09 4.04
CA ILE A 123 -5.46 -11.62 2.91
C ILE A 123 -3.96 -11.69 3.28
N ARG A 124 -3.63 -11.79 4.58
CA ARG A 124 -2.28 -12.15 5.06
C ARG A 124 -1.74 -13.45 4.43
N ARG A 125 -2.57 -14.45 4.12
CA ARG A 125 -2.12 -15.66 3.38
C ARG A 125 -1.79 -15.36 1.92
N TYR A 126 -2.46 -14.37 1.31
CA TYR A 126 -2.26 -14.01 -0.09
C TYR A 126 -1.00 -13.14 -0.28
N HIS A 127 -0.72 -12.20 0.63
CA HIS A 127 0.51 -11.38 0.55
C HIS A 127 1.76 -12.09 1.08
N ARG A 128 1.65 -13.04 2.03
CA ARG A 128 2.82 -13.85 2.47
C ARG A 128 3.35 -14.77 1.35
N SER A 129 2.58 -15.06 0.30
CA SER A 129 3.07 -15.82 -0.87
C SER A 129 3.73 -14.96 -1.96
N LYS A 130 3.57 -13.62 -1.92
CA LYS A 130 4.15 -12.70 -2.92
C LYS A 130 5.27 -11.80 -2.38
N SER A 131 5.70 -11.98 -1.13
CA SER A 131 6.96 -11.38 -0.67
C SER A 131 8.12 -12.11 -1.37
N TYR A 132 8.72 -11.40 -2.33
CA TYR A 132 9.75 -11.80 -3.29
C TYR A 132 10.80 -12.79 -2.76
N GLY A 133 11.01 -13.89 -3.52
CA GLY A 133 12.21 -14.73 -3.46
C GLY A 133 11.97 -16.22 -3.26
N GLY A 134 12.01 -17.00 -4.35
CA GLY A 134 12.26 -18.45 -4.29
C GLY A 134 11.10 -19.36 -4.71
N ALA A 135 11.20 -19.88 -5.94
CA ALA A 135 10.66 -21.15 -6.44
C ALA A 135 9.29 -21.62 -5.92
N ILE A 136 8.21 -21.29 -6.64
CA ILE A 136 6.97 -22.06 -6.55
C ILE A 136 7.12 -23.31 -7.42
N ARG A 137 7.48 -24.41 -6.77
CA ARG A 137 7.15 -25.75 -7.28
C ARG A 137 5.63 -25.88 -7.23
N CYS A 138 5.00 -26.02 -8.39
CA CYS A 138 3.61 -26.42 -8.51
C CYS A 138 3.38 -27.72 -7.73
N GLY A 139 2.54 -27.66 -6.70
CA GLY A 139 2.23 -28.81 -5.85
C GLY A 139 0.83 -28.71 -5.26
N LYS A 140 -0.11 -29.37 -5.96
CA LYS A 140 -1.41 -29.89 -5.50
C LYS A 140 -2.46 -28.89 -4.98
N TRP A 141 -3.33 -28.52 -5.90
CA TRP A 141 -4.75 -28.30 -5.62
C TRP A 141 -5.36 -29.61 -5.10
N GLU A 142 -5.61 -29.71 -3.80
CA GLU A 142 -6.34 -30.84 -3.23
C GLU A 142 -7.70 -30.37 -2.70
N SER A 143 -8.72 -30.79 -3.44
CA SER A 143 -10.15 -30.59 -3.21
C SER A 143 -10.57 -30.90 -1.77
N ARG A 144 -11.20 -29.94 -1.10
CA ARG A 144 -12.12 -30.24 0.02
C ARG A 144 -13.56 -30.03 -0.43
N LYS A 145 -14.20 -31.16 -0.72
CA LYS A 145 -15.63 -31.35 -0.95
C LYS A 145 -16.42 -30.76 0.24
N SER A 146 -17.36 -29.86 -0.02
CA SER A 146 -18.52 -29.67 0.86
C SER A 146 -19.71 -30.35 0.21
N ARG A 147 -20.21 -31.37 0.90
CA ARG A 147 -21.27 -32.27 0.47
C ARG A 147 -22.58 -31.62 0.92
N TYR A 148 -23.37 -31.12 -0.03
CA TYR A 148 -24.79 -30.86 0.21
C TYR A 148 -25.53 -32.21 0.14
N ARG A 149 -25.92 -32.73 1.29
CA ARG A 149 -27.18 -33.45 1.56
C ARG A 149 -27.23 -33.87 3.02
#